data_AF-A0A7W5LYX2-F1
#
_entry.id   AF-A0A7W5LYX2-F1
#
_cell.length_a   1.000
_cell.length_b   1.000
_cell.length_c   1.000
_cell.angle_alpha   90.00
_cell.angle_beta   90.00
_cell.angle_gamma   90.00
#
_symmetry.space_group_name_H-M   'P 1'
#
loop_
_entity.id
_entity.type
_entity.pdbx_description
1 polymer ?
#
loop_
_entity_poly.entity_id
_entity_poly.type
_entity_poly.pdbx_seq_one_letter_code
_entity_poly.pdbx_strand_id
1 'polypeptide(L)'
;MKHRRSIDLVAGYEAVEIHRETLATLPQWYVIHAQCPACWHETMIDRRQLAYRSGKDTTLAKIGLHLKCNGCGNRTGNQLLLGKLPRD
;
A
#
# COMPACT_ATOMS: atom_id res chain seq x y z
N MET A 1 -2.89 15.90 23.68
CA MET A 1 -2.54 14.54 23.22
C MET A 1 -3.68 14.00 22.37
N LYS A 2 -3.52 13.96 21.03
CA LYS A 2 -4.51 13.38 20.12
C LYS A 2 -4.01 12.00 19.71
N HIS A 3 -4.42 10.98 20.45
CA HIS A 3 -4.42 9.61 19.93
C HIS A 3 -5.36 9.59 18.73
N ARG A 4 -4.81 9.60 17.51
CA ARG A 4 -5.60 9.32 16.31
C ARG A 4 -5.74 7.81 16.21
N ARG A 5 -6.71 7.27 16.97
CA ARG A 5 -7.28 5.95 16.72
C ARG A 5 -8.19 6.09 15.49
N SER A 6 -7.74 5.51 14.40
CA SER A 6 -8.58 5.11 13.27
C SER A 6 -7.81 4.02 12.53
N ILE A 7 -7.81 2.82 13.13
CA ILE A 7 -7.69 1.61 12.33
C ILE A 7 -9.11 1.43 11.79
N ASP A 8 -9.37 2.04 10.64
CA ASP A 8 -10.53 1.63 9.85
C ASP A 8 -10.27 0.18 9.45
N LEU A 9 -11.00 -0.71 10.11
CA LEU A 9 -11.06 -2.12 9.78
C LEU A 9 -11.76 -2.25 8.42
N VAL A 10 -11.03 -1.96 7.35
CA VAL A 10 -11.46 -2.32 6.00
C VAL A 10 -11.17 -3.81 5.83
N ALA A 11 -12.23 -4.57 5.55
CA ALA A 11 -12.17 -6.01 5.39
C ALA A 11 -11.05 -6.44 4.41
N GLY A 12 -10.17 -7.34 4.86
CA GLY A 12 -9.38 -8.21 3.97
C GLY A 12 -7.89 -7.90 3.77
N TYR A 13 -7.34 -6.83 4.34
CA TYR A 13 -5.89 -6.60 4.29
C TYR A 13 -5.16 -7.34 5.42
N GLU A 14 -4.08 -8.04 5.11
CA GLU A 14 -3.29 -8.74 6.12
C GLU A 14 -2.24 -7.81 6.71
N ALA A 15 -1.97 -7.94 8.01
CA ALA A 15 -0.92 -7.21 8.70
C ALA A 15 0.46 -7.75 8.30
N VAL A 16 0.85 -7.52 7.05
CA VAL A 16 2.20 -7.79 6.57
C VAL A 16 3.13 -6.71 7.12
N GLU A 17 4.34 -7.10 7.55
CA GLU A 17 5.37 -6.14 7.94
C GLU A 17 5.92 -5.40 6.71
N ILE A 18 5.14 -4.46 6.16
CA ILE A 18 5.49 -3.65 4.98
C ILE A 18 6.81 -2.87 5.13
N HIS A 19 7.31 -2.75 6.37
CA HIS A 19 8.61 -2.17 6.68
C HIS A 19 9.79 -3.07 6.32
N ARG A 20 9.59 -4.40 6.27
CA ARG A 20 10.61 -5.39 5.94
C ARG A 20 10.41 -6.00 4.55
N GLU A 21 9.17 -6.08 4.08
CA GLU A 21 8.86 -6.65 2.78
C GLU A 21 9.18 -5.71 1.61
N THR A 22 9.62 -6.32 0.51
CA THR A 22 9.93 -5.67 -0.77
C THR A 22 9.07 -6.28 -1.88
N LEU A 23 9.05 -5.66 -3.06
CA LEU A 23 8.39 -6.24 -4.24
C LEU A 23 9.16 -7.45 -4.81
N ALA A 24 10.35 -7.76 -4.31
CA ALA A 24 11.07 -8.99 -4.66
C ALA A 24 10.67 -10.16 -3.74
N THR A 25 10.47 -9.89 -2.45
CA THR A 25 10.19 -10.91 -1.42
C THR A 25 8.71 -11.20 -1.24
N LEU A 26 7.84 -10.23 -1.53
CA LEU A 26 6.40 -10.37 -1.34
C LEU A 26 5.84 -11.55 -2.19
N PRO A 27 5.09 -12.51 -1.65
CA PRO A 27 4.48 -13.56 -2.47
C PRO A 27 3.54 -13.02 -3.56
N GLN A 28 3.39 -13.76 -4.67
CA GLN A 28 2.57 -13.31 -5.82
C GLN A 28 1.06 -13.31 -5.53
N TRP A 29 0.60 -14.05 -4.51
CA TRP A 29 -0.80 -14.09 -4.12
C TRP A 29 -1.28 -12.82 -3.39
N TYR A 30 -0.37 -11.90 -3.07
CA TYR A 30 -0.72 -10.60 -2.52
C TYR A 30 -1.00 -9.59 -3.63
N VAL A 31 -2.11 -8.88 -3.46
CA VAL A 31 -2.51 -7.73 -4.27
C VAL A 31 -2.09 -6.47 -3.55
N ILE A 32 -1.51 -5.52 -4.30
CA ILE A 32 -1.06 -4.24 -3.76
C ILE A 32 -2.13 -3.20 -4.00
N HIS A 33 -2.59 -2.56 -2.94
CA HIS A 33 -3.52 -1.44 -2.98
C HIS A 33 -2.81 -0.20 -2.47
N ALA A 34 -3.17 0.97 -3.00
CA ALA A 34 -2.79 2.25 -2.43
C ALA A 34 -4.02 2.95 -1.90
N GLN A 35 -3.91 3.50 -0.70
CA GLN A 35 -4.97 4.27 -0.06
C GLN A 35 -4.48 5.67 0.29
N CYS A 36 -5.31 6.66 -0.01
CA CYS A 36 -5.08 8.04 0.37
C CYS A 36 -5.89 8.38 1.64
N PRO A 37 -5.25 8.73 2.78
CA PRO A 37 -6.00 9.07 4.00
C PRO A 37 -6.70 10.44 3.92
N ALA A 38 -6.37 11.26 2.91
CA ALA A 38 -6.96 12.59 2.76
C ALA A 38 -8.32 12.59 2.05
N CYS A 39 -8.50 11.68 1.07
CA CYS A 39 -9.74 11.58 0.29
C CYS A 39 -10.33 10.17 0.25
N TRP A 40 -9.73 9.22 0.98
CA TRP A 40 -10.11 7.81 1.02
C TRP A 40 -10.12 7.10 -0.34
N HIS A 41 -9.49 7.71 -1.35
CA HIS A 41 -9.32 7.07 -2.64
C HIS A 41 -8.42 5.85 -2.49
N GLU A 42 -8.95 4.70 -2.90
CA GLU A 42 -8.24 3.43 -2.96
C GLU A 42 -8.13 2.95 -4.41
N THR A 43 -6.98 2.40 -4.77
CA THR A 43 -6.77 1.82 -6.09
C THR A 43 -5.81 0.64 -6.02
N MET A 44 -6.03 -0.35 -6.89
CA MET A 44 -5.10 -1.45 -7.08
C MET A 44 -3.91 -0.96 -7.90
N ILE A 45 -2.70 -1.30 -7.45
CA ILE A 45 -1.47 -0.99 -8.17
C ILE A 45 -0.89 -2.27 -8.76
N ASP A 46 -0.60 -2.25 -10.05
CA ASP A 46 0.13 -3.33 -10.69
C ASP A 46 1.54 -3.45 -10.11
N ARG A 47 1.88 -4.65 -9.64
CA ARG A 47 3.15 -4.94 -8.99
C ARG A 47 4.34 -4.71 -9.93
N ARG A 48 4.22 -5.04 -11.22
CA ARG A 48 5.32 -4.91 -12.18
C ARG A 48 5.58 -3.43 -12.49
N GLN A 49 4.54 -2.63 -12.67
CA GLN A 49 4.66 -1.18 -12.79
C GLN A 49 5.28 -0.56 -11.54
N LEU A 50 4.86 -1.00 -10.35
CA LEU A 50 5.42 -0.50 -9.11
C LEU A 50 6.91 -0.84 -8.98
N ALA A 51 7.30 -2.07 -9.33
CA ALA A 51 8.70 -2.50 -9.34
C ALA A 51 9.54 -1.74 -10.37
N TYR A 52 8.98 -1.46 -11.55
CA TYR A 52 9.65 -0.68 -12.59
C TYR A 52 9.89 0.77 -12.16
N ARG A 53 8.94 1.39 -11.44
CA ARG A 53 9.01 2.80 -11.03
C ARG A 53 9.81 3.03 -9.75
N SER A 54 9.72 2.10 -8.79
CA SER A 54 10.27 2.28 -7.44
C SER A 54 11.41 1.33 -7.10
N GLY A 55 11.74 0.40 -7.99
CA GLY A 55 12.71 -0.66 -7.73
C GLY A 55 12.08 -1.82 -6.96
N LYS A 56 12.47 -3.05 -7.29
CA LYS A 56 11.92 -4.26 -6.66
C LYS A 56 12.43 -4.49 -5.23
N ASP A 57 13.61 -3.97 -4.91
CA ASP A 57 14.30 -4.18 -3.63
C ASP A 57 13.97 -3.08 -2.59
N THR A 58 13.20 -2.05 -2.99
CA THR A 58 12.71 -1.03 -2.07
C THR A 58 11.58 -1.60 -1.21
N THR A 59 11.61 -1.30 0.09
CA THR A 59 10.55 -1.74 1.01
C THR A 59 9.23 -1.07 0.69
N LEU A 60 8.12 -1.79 0.85
CA LEU A 60 6.78 -1.28 0.56
C LEU A 60 6.46 -0.01 1.35
N ALA A 61 6.89 0.07 2.62
CA ALA A 61 6.74 1.27 3.43
C ALA A 61 7.42 2.50 2.81
N LYS A 62 8.64 2.35 2.27
CA LYS A 62 9.35 3.45 1.59
C LYS A 62 8.60 3.86 0.32
N ILE A 63 8.09 2.91 -0.45
CA ILE A 63 7.30 3.20 -1.66
C ILE A 63 6.06 4.03 -1.30
N GLY A 64 5.34 3.67 -0.22
CA GLY A 64 4.16 4.41 0.26
C GLY A 64 4.41 5.90 0.52
N LEU A 65 5.59 6.23 1.08
CA LEU A 65 5.98 7.62 1.37
C LEU A 65 6.12 8.51 0.12
N HIS A 66 6.33 7.91 -1.05
CA HIS A 66 6.52 8.63 -2.31
C HIS A 66 5.26 8.66 -3.19
N LEU A 67 4.14 8.09 -2.73
CA LEU A 67 2.90 8.08 -3.48
C LEU A 67 2.29 9.49 -3.59
N LYS A 68 1.71 9.79 -4.75
CA LYS A 68 0.84 10.94 -4.98
C LYS A 68 -0.57 10.42 -5.31
N CYS A 69 -1.57 10.88 -4.58
CA CYS A 69 -2.97 10.56 -4.89
C CYS A 69 -3.39 11.24 -6.20
N ASN A 70 -3.99 10.47 -7.12
CA ASN A 70 -4.51 11.01 -8.37
C ASN A 70 -5.87 11.71 -8.22
N GLY A 71 -6.63 11.41 -7.15
CA GLY A 71 -7.91 12.07 -6.85
C GLY A 71 -7.73 13.47 -6.26
N CYS A 72 -7.02 13.60 -5.14
CA CYS A 72 -6.86 14.88 -4.43
C CYS A 72 -5.45 15.49 -4.49
N GLY A 73 -4.48 14.80 -5.08
CA GLY A 73 -3.09 15.29 -5.17
C GLY A 73 -2.24 15.08 -3.91
N ASN A 74 -2.78 14.53 -2.83
CA ASN A 74 -2.06 14.32 -1.56
C ASN A 74 -0.76 13.53 -1.75
N ARG A 75 0.32 13.97 -1.09
CA ARG A 75 1.66 13.34 -1.12
C ARG A 75 2.13 12.82 0.25
N THR A 76 1.34 13.00 1.30
CA THR A 76 1.78 12.76 2.68
C THR A 76 0.92 11.70 3.34
N GLY A 77 1.56 10.69 3.93
CA GLY A 77 0.86 9.64 4.68
C GLY A 77 0.02 8.70 3.83
N ASN A 78 0.21 8.68 2.50
CA ASN A 78 -0.39 7.67 1.64
C ASN A 78 0.15 6.29 2.02
N GLN A 79 -0.71 5.28 1.97
CA GLN A 79 -0.39 3.94 2.46
C GLN A 79 -0.46 2.92 1.33
N LEU A 80 0.41 1.91 1.40
CA LEU A 80 0.24 0.67 0.65
C LEU A 80 -0.42 -0.35 1.58
N LEU A 81 -1.47 -0.98 1.07
CA LEU A 81 -2.21 -2.05 1.73
C LEU A 81 -2.02 -3.33 0.93
N LEU A 82 -2.01 -4.47 1.61
CA LEU A 82 -1.85 -5.78 0.99
C LEU A 82 -3.11 -6.61 1.19
N GLY A 83 -3.84 -6.85 0.10
CA GLY A 83 -4.94 -7.79 0.06
C GLY A 83 -4.47 -9.19 -0.35
N LYS A 84 -5.22 -10.23 -0.02
CA LYS A 84 -5.04 -11.56 -0.63
C LYS A 84 -5.94 -11.68 -1.85
N LEU A 85 -5.43 -12.31 -2.90
CA LEU A 85 -6.31 -12.89 -3.91
C LEU A 85 -7.24 -13.91 -3.22
N PRO A 86 -8.55 -13.87 -3.49
CA PRO A 86 -9.44 -14.93 -3.03
C PRO A 86 -8.90 -16.26 -3.56
N ARG A 87 -8.68 -17.21 -2.65
CA ARG A 87 -8.36 -18.59 -3.00
C ARG A 87 -9.69 -19.26 -3.32
N ASP A 88 -9.91 -19.57 -4.60
CA ASP A 88 -10.91 -20.55 -5.04
C ASP A 88 -10.47 -21.97 -4.63
#